data_AF-A0A961QT22-F1
#
_entry.id   AF-A0A961QT22-F1
#
_cell.length_a   1.000
_cell.length_b   1.000
_cell.length_c   1.000
_cell.angle_alpha   90.00
_cell.angle_beta   90.00
_cell.angle_gamma   90.00
#
_symmetry.space_group_name_H-M   'P 1'
#
loop_
_entity.id
_entity.type
_entity.pdbx_description
1 polymer ?
#
loop_
_entity_poly.entity_id
_entity_poly.type
_entity_poly.pdbx_seq_one_letter_code
_entity_poly.pdbx_strand_id
1 'polypeptide(L)'
;MIQRAIERGVPKEKTAAAIGLGAHSIQQRTRLLEGICPDVVVLLQDAACPAGVFHPLRRMASIRQVEAAELMERQGNFTTVFAKAILVATPDAMLADPQKRPGVDLGSRAGG
;
A
#
# COMPACT_ATOMS: atom_id res chain seq x y z
N MET A 1 4.84 -13.42 13.88
CA MET A 1 5.57 -14.71 14.03
C MET A 1 6.52 -15.05 12.88
N ILE A 2 6.37 -14.46 11.68
CA ILE A 2 7.22 -14.75 10.50
C ILE A 2 8.69 -14.29 10.68
N GLN A 3 8.93 -13.31 11.55
CA GLN A 3 10.24 -12.66 11.67
C GLN A 3 11.29 -13.48 12.44
N ARG A 4 10.91 -14.58 13.12
CA ARG A 4 11.83 -15.41 13.92
C ARG A 4 12.43 -16.62 13.18
N ALA A 5 12.11 -16.81 11.90
CA ALA A 5 12.67 -17.92 11.11
C ALA A 5 13.94 -17.56 10.31
N ILE A 6 14.33 -16.28 10.28
CA ILE A 6 15.40 -15.78 9.40
C ILE A 6 16.80 -15.91 10.07
N GLU A 7 16.88 -16.09 11.39
CA GLU A 7 18.14 -16.02 12.15
C GLU A 7 19.07 -17.25 12.09
N ARG A 8 18.76 -18.28 11.29
CA ARG A 8 19.56 -19.54 11.29
C ARG A 8 20.25 -19.89 9.97
N GLY A 9 20.46 -18.93 9.08
CA GLY A 9 21.31 -19.16 7.90
C GLY A 9 20.72 -20.15 6.88
N VAL A 10 19.40 -20.13 6.69
CA VAL A 10 18.76 -20.93 5.64
C VAL A 10 18.76 -20.13 4.34
N PRO A 11 19.35 -20.64 3.25
CA PRO A 11 19.32 -20.00 1.93
C PRO A 11 17.87 -19.78 1.47
N LYS A 12 17.61 -18.61 0.89
CA LYS A 12 16.29 -18.12 0.49
C LYS A 12 15.51 -19.12 -0.36
N GLU A 13 16.19 -20.01 -1.09
CA GLU A 13 15.56 -21.03 -1.93
C GLU A 13 14.85 -22.13 -1.12
N LYS A 14 15.34 -22.49 0.07
CA LYS A 14 14.75 -23.59 0.88
C LYS A 14 13.58 -23.14 1.75
N THR A 15 13.50 -21.86 2.10
CA THR A 15 12.33 -21.31 2.82
C THR A 15 11.10 -21.24 1.93
N ALA A 16 11.28 -21.01 0.61
CA ALA A 16 10.18 -20.97 -0.36
C ALA A 16 9.47 -22.33 -0.55
N ALA A 17 10.19 -23.44 -0.37
CA ALA A 17 9.63 -24.79 -0.54
C ALA A 17 8.76 -25.26 0.64
N ALA A 18 9.00 -24.76 1.86
CA ALA A 18 8.29 -25.21 3.06
C ALA A 18 6.87 -24.62 3.21
N ILE A 19 6.53 -23.57 2.45
CA ILE A 19 5.26 -22.85 2.53
C ILE A 19 4.47 -22.92 1.19
N GLY A 20 4.99 -23.62 0.19
CA GLY A 20 4.33 -23.75 -1.12
C GLY A 20 4.19 -22.42 -1.91
N LEU A 21 4.88 -21.37 -1.46
CA LEU A 21 4.94 -20.07 -2.13
C LEU A 21 6.33 -19.93 -2.74
N GLY A 22 6.43 -20.15 -4.06
CA GLY A 22 7.69 -20.01 -4.79
C GLY A 22 8.32 -18.64 -4.55
N ALA A 23 9.66 -18.56 -4.64
CA ALA A 23 10.41 -17.32 -4.40
C ALA A 23 9.88 -16.11 -5.20
N HIS A 24 9.28 -16.36 -6.37
CA HIS A 24 8.58 -15.37 -7.18
C HIS A 24 7.37 -14.75 -6.46
N SER A 25 6.57 -15.55 -5.76
CA SER A 25 5.43 -15.08 -4.96
C SER A 25 5.87 -14.22 -3.77
N ILE A 26 7.02 -14.54 -3.16
CA ILE A 26 7.61 -13.73 -2.10
C ILE A 26 8.09 -12.38 -2.66
N GLN A 27 8.84 -12.39 -3.76
CA GLN A 27 9.30 -11.15 -4.42
C GLN A 27 8.14 -10.25 -4.87
N GLN A 28 7.08 -10.84 -5.45
CA GLN A 28 5.89 -10.08 -5.84
C GLN A 28 5.18 -9.45 -4.63
N ARG A 29 5.09 -10.17 -3.50
CA ARG A 29 4.53 -9.62 -2.26
C ARG A 29 5.41 -8.53 -1.66
N THR A 30 6.74 -8.66 -1.71
CA THR A 30 7.65 -7.60 -1.27
C THR A 30 7.49 -6.34 -2.12
N ARG A 31 7.46 -6.48 -3.45
CA ARG A 31 7.22 -5.36 -4.38
C ARG A 31 5.86 -4.70 -4.20
N LEU A 32 4.86 -5.45 -3.73
CA LEU A 32 3.52 -4.91 -3.47
C LEU A 32 3.53 -3.85 -2.36
N LEU A 33 4.42 -4.01 -1.37
CA LEU A 33 4.51 -3.17 -0.18
C LEU A 33 5.56 -2.05 -0.32
N GLU A 34 6.28 -1.98 -1.43
CA GLU A 34 7.20 -0.85 -1.71
C GLU A 34 6.42 0.47 -1.68
N GLY A 35 6.89 1.45 -0.91
CA GLY A 35 6.23 2.74 -0.73
C GLY A 35 5.02 2.74 0.22
N ILE A 36 4.76 1.62 0.91
CA ILE A 36 3.75 1.52 1.96
C ILE A 36 4.42 1.68 3.33
N CYS A 37 3.85 2.52 4.19
CA CYS A 37 4.30 2.68 5.57
C CYS A 37 4.18 1.35 6.35
N PRO A 38 5.17 0.95 7.18
CA PRO A 38 5.11 -0.28 7.95
C PRO A 38 3.84 -0.42 8.81
N ASP A 39 3.36 0.68 9.39
CA ASP A 39 2.16 0.69 10.23
C ASP A 39 0.91 0.29 9.44
N VAL A 40 0.83 0.68 8.17
CA VAL A 40 -0.26 0.30 7.25
C VAL A 40 -0.20 -1.20 6.94
N VAL A 41 1.01 -1.76 6.83
CA VAL A 41 1.17 -3.21 6.64
C VAL A 41 0.60 -3.95 7.85
N VAL A 42 0.87 -3.47 9.07
CA VAL A 42 0.35 -4.06 10.31
C VAL A 42 -1.17 -3.92 10.39
N LEU A 43 -1.73 -2.74 10.10
CA LEU A 43 -3.18 -2.51 10.12
C LEU A 43 -3.95 -3.40 9.14
N LEU A 44 -3.37 -3.68 7.97
CA LEU A 44 -4.05 -4.43 6.90
C LEU A 44 -3.68 -5.92 6.86
N GLN A 45 -2.79 -6.41 7.75
CA GLN A 45 -2.26 -7.78 7.66
C GLN A 45 -3.32 -8.86 7.84
N ASP A 46 -4.34 -8.60 8.66
CA ASP A 46 -5.39 -9.54 9.03
C ASP A 46 -6.68 -9.32 8.21
N ALA A 47 -6.69 -8.30 7.34
CA ALA A 47 -7.82 -7.98 6.48
C ALA A 47 -7.74 -8.75 5.15
N ALA A 48 -8.91 -9.12 4.61
CA ALA A 48 -9.03 -9.58 3.22
C ALA A 48 -8.84 -8.39 2.26
N CYS A 49 -7.59 -7.93 2.12
CA CYS A 49 -7.22 -6.74 1.37
C CYS A 49 -6.71 -7.12 -0.04
N PRO A 50 -7.42 -6.74 -1.12
CA PRO A 50 -6.93 -6.95 -2.48
C PRO A 50 -5.66 -6.14 -2.76
N ALA A 51 -4.73 -6.72 -3.53
CA ALA A 51 -3.48 -6.07 -3.91
C ALA A 51 -3.67 -4.68 -4.57
N GLY A 52 -4.82 -4.45 -5.23
CA GLY A 52 -5.15 -3.16 -5.84
C GLY A 52 -5.28 -1.99 -4.87
N VAL A 53 -5.48 -2.23 -3.57
CA VAL A 53 -5.57 -1.20 -2.51
C VAL A 53 -4.25 -0.49 -2.29
N PHE A 54 -3.12 -1.19 -2.41
CA PHE A 54 -1.81 -0.62 -2.13
C PHE A 54 -1.40 0.45 -3.14
N HIS A 55 -1.89 0.38 -4.39
CA HIS A 55 -1.55 1.39 -5.40
C HIS A 55 -2.08 2.80 -5.04
N PRO A 56 -3.37 2.99 -4.67
CA PRO A 56 -3.85 4.27 -4.15
C PRO A 56 -3.12 4.74 -2.89
N LEU A 57 -2.87 3.84 -1.93
CA LEU A 57 -2.21 4.20 -0.66
C LEU A 57 -0.79 4.74 -0.90
N ARG A 58 0.01 4.12 -1.78
CA ARG A 58 1.37 4.62 -2.11
C ARG A 58 1.41 6.05 -2.65
N ARG A 59 0.30 6.58 -3.15
CA ARG A 59 0.22 7.95 -3.68
C ARG A 59 -0.05 8.98 -2.58
N MET A 60 -0.29 8.54 -1.36
CA MET A 60 -0.44 9.37 -0.17
C MET A 60 0.86 9.41 0.62
N ALA A 61 1.11 10.52 1.30
CA ALA A 61 2.19 10.63 2.29
C ALA A 61 1.97 9.63 3.43
N SER A 62 3.05 9.19 4.08
CA SER A 62 3.01 8.09 5.07
C SER A 62 1.95 8.28 6.15
N ILE A 63 1.81 9.49 6.70
CA ILE A 63 0.79 9.81 7.72
C ILE A 63 -0.63 9.60 7.19
N ARG A 64 -0.88 10.00 5.93
CA ARG A 64 -2.17 9.85 5.29
C ARG A 64 -2.48 8.40 4.93
N GLN A 65 -1.46 7.60 4.61
CA GLN A 65 -1.66 6.16 4.39
C GLN A 65 -2.22 5.48 5.65
N VAL A 66 -1.71 5.85 6.83
CA VAL A 66 -2.18 5.32 8.13
C VAL A 66 -3.64 5.72 8.36
N GLU A 67 -3.96 7.00 8.26
CA GLU A 67 -5.34 7.49 8.41
C GLU A 67 -6.32 6.82 7.42
N ALA A 68 -5.87 6.62 6.18
CA ALA A 68 -6.66 5.92 5.16
C ALA A 68 -6.90 4.47 5.55
N ALA A 69 -5.88 3.75 6.01
CA ALA A 69 -5.99 2.37 6.46
C ALA A 69 -6.92 2.22 7.67
N GLU A 70 -6.79 3.11 8.68
CA GLU A 70 -7.70 3.16 9.83
C GLU A 70 -9.14 3.46 9.42
N LEU A 71 -9.34 4.33 8.42
CA LEU A 71 -10.67 4.59 7.88
C LEU A 71 -11.25 3.35 7.18
N MET A 72 -10.44 2.62 6.41
CA MET A 72 -10.85 1.37 5.76
C MET A 72 -11.21 0.30 6.79
N GLU A 73 -10.42 0.17 7.85
CA GLU A 73 -10.66 -0.75 8.96
C GLU A 73 -11.96 -0.40 9.71
N ARG A 74 -12.13 0.86 10.13
CA ARG A 74 -13.35 1.31 10.81
C ARG A 74 -14.62 1.08 9.99
N GLN A 75 -14.52 1.20 8.67
CA GLN A 75 -15.64 0.95 7.75
C GLN A 75 -15.79 -0.52 7.33
N GLY A 76 -14.84 -1.38 7.69
CA GLY A 76 -14.77 -2.76 7.19
C GLY A 76 -14.72 -2.87 5.66
N ASN A 77 -14.25 -1.82 4.97
CA ASN A 77 -14.30 -1.72 3.51
C ASN A 77 -12.89 -1.67 2.92
N PHE A 78 -12.40 -2.83 2.47
CA PHE A 78 -11.07 -2.98 1.88
C PHE A 78 -11.07 -2.99 0.35
N THR A 79 -12.08 -2.37 -0.28
CA THR A 79 -12.16 -2.38 -1.75
C THR A 79 -11.18 -1.38 -2.38
N THR A 80 -10.64 -1.72 -3.55
CA THR A 80 -9.82 -0.80 -4.35
C THR A 80 -10.57 0.50 -4.69
N VAL A 81 -11.90 0.43 -4.86
CA VAL A 81 -12.75 1.60 -5.15
C VAL A 81 -12.75 2.55 -3.96
N PHE A 82 -12.90 2.03 -2.74
CA PHE A 82 -12.89 2.87 -1.54
C PHE A 82 -11.51 3.50 -1.31
N ALA A 83 -10.43 2.75 -1.48
CA ALA A 83 -9.07 3.29 -1.40
C ALA A 83 -8.82 4.42 -2.42
N LYS A 84 -9.35 4.30 -3.65
CA LYS A 84 -9.31 5.37 -4.66
C LYS A 84 -10.13 6.60 -4.25
N ALA A 85 -11.31 6.40 -3.67
CA ALA A 85 -12.13 7.51 -3.17
C ALA A 85 -11.39 8.30 -2.08
N ILE A 86 -10.73 7.60 -1.14
CA ILE A 86 -9.90 8.24 -0.11
C ILE A 86 -8.74 9.02 -0.76
N LEU A 87 -8.11 8.50 -1.82
CA LEU A 87 -7.06 9.21 -2.56
C LEU A 87 -7.57 10.48 -3.24
N VAL A 88 -8.74 10.43 -3.88
CA VAL A 88 -9.36 11.62 -4.49
C VAL A 88 -9.68 12.68 -3.44
N ALA A 89 -10.13 12.27 -2.25
CA ALA A 89 -10.41 13.16 -1.14
C ALA A 89 -9.16 13.64 -0.37
N THR A 90 -7.96 13.21 -0.76
CA THR A 90 -6.72 13.54 -0.04
C THR A 90 -6.19 14.92 -0.46
N PRO A 91 -5.90 15.84 0.50
CA PRO A 91 -5.29 17.14 0.20
C PRO A 91 -3.92 17.00 -0.47
N ASP A 92 -3.51 17.98 -1.30
CA ASP A 92 -2.21 17.95 -2.00
C ASP A 92 -1.03 17.80 -1.05
N ALA A 93 -1.07 18.50 0.09
CA ALA A 93 -0.04 18.46 1.11
C ALA A 93 0.16 17.05 1.71
N MET A 94 -0.80 16.15 1.49
CA MET A 94 -0.79 14.77 1.99
C MET A 94 -0.63 13.75 0.85
N LEU A 95 -0.28 14.19 -0.36
CA LEU A 95 0.13 13.29 -1.46
C LEU A 95 1.63 13.04 -1.41
N ALA A 96 2.05 11.84 -1.79
CA ALA A 96 3.46 11.49 -1.92
C ALA A 96 4.15 12.25 -3.07
N ASP A 97 3.37 12.58 -4.11
CA ASP A 97 3.79 13.41 -5.25
C ASP A 97 2.61 14.33 -5.63
N PRO A 98 2.60 15.59 -5.13
CA PRO A 98 1.51 16.54 -5.37
C PRO A 98 1.31 16.87 -6.85
N GLN A 99 2.32 16.68 -7.70
CA GLN A 99 2.25 17.00 -9.13
C GLN A 99 1.50 15.94 -9.94
N LYS A 100 1.29 14.74 -9.38
CA LYS A 100 0.60 13.63 -10.03
C LYS A 100 -0.79 13.40 -9.43
N ARG A 101 -1.62 14.42 -9.29
CA ARG A 101 -3.00 14.21 -8.86
C ARG A 101 -3.79 13.37 -9.88
N PRO A 102 -4.54 12.34 -9.46
CA PRO A 102 -5.49 11.67 -10.34
C PRO A 102 -6.73 12.57 -10.50
N GLY A 103 -6.84 13.26 -11.63
CA GLY A 103 -8.05 13.99 -12.00
C GLY A 103 -7.97 15.52 -12.00
N VAL A 104 -6.77 16.11 -11.94
CA VAL A 104 -6.58 17.52 -12.30
C VAL A 104 -5.47 17.68 -13.33
N ASP A 105 -5.83 17.47 -14.59
CA ASP A 105 -5.28 18.25 -15.69
C ASP A 105 -5.80 19.69 -15.59
N LEU A 106 -5.49 20.41 -14.50
CA LEU A 106 -5.68 21.87 -14.44
C LEU A 106 -4.57 22.55 -15.22
N GLY A 107 -4.53 22.26 -16.52
CA GLY A 107 -3.75 22.94 -17.53
C GLY A 107 -4.65 23.83 -18.37
N SER A 108 -5.14 24.95 -17.83
CA SER A 108 -5.37 26.14 -18.65
C SER A 108 -5.71 27.39 -17.82
N ARG A 109 -4.92 28.44 -18.07
CA ARG A 109 -5.23 29.88 -17.95
C ARG A 109 -5.09 30.53 -16.58
N ALA A 110 -3.82 30.75 -16.22
CA ALA A 110 -3.38 32.10 -15.85
C ALA A 110 -3.15 32.93 -17.13
N GLY A 111 -3.52 34.21 -17.11
CA GLY A 111 -3.05 35.24 -18.05
C GLY A 111 -4.05 35.70 -19.11
N GLY A 112 -4.61 36.89 -18.88
CA GLY A 112 -5.46 37.66 -19.80
C GLY A 112 -6.13 38.80 -19.08
#